data_AF-W2M256-F1
#
_entry.id   AF-W2M256-F1
#
_cell.length_a   1.000
_cell.length_b   1.000
_cell.length_c   1.000
_cell.angle_alpha   90.00
_cell.angle_beta   90.00
_cell.angle_gamma   90.00
#
_symmetry.space_group_name_H-M   'P 1'
#
loop_
_entity.id
_entity.type
_entity.pdbx_description
1 polymer ?
#
loop_
_entity_poly.entity_id
_entity_poly.type
_entity_poly.pdbx_seq_one_letter_code
_entity_poly.pdbx_strand_id
1 'polypeptide(L)'
;MAFTPRRCRMFAVVTVVAFIYEVMAQEAAGSSSSGSFTSSSGSEVGIVPATTIAQELAQEWFTANFCDNETQLAVGVDSYLKNLSSSDIICNGVPSLQRRTDDQLPNFGCPDVFTAKDASCTCMDAGYNDSETWEFHVVKRSNDSEYPTALSSADILPIDTIRTMLVPSTLKTLRIIGGGNVPQDIQFSPEDRRIPGTTLPIATSPNSTISISTVEIININMFSITLSASSFLPPTTTNLALRNCNLFGFGFHFFDGVTNLQHLDLSSNSLTVPYAGSTTQSSCSNQLCAIET
;
A
#
# COMPACT_ATOMS: atom_id res chain seq x y z
N MET A 1 -9.15 -1.84 28.87
CA MET A 1 -9.51 -2.48 27.59
C MET A 1 -8.37 -3.41 27.21
N ALA A 2 -8.64 -4.70 27.07
CA ALA A 2 -7.62 -5.67 26.68
C ALA A 2 -7.31 -5.46 25.18
N PHE A 3 -6.05 -5.19 24.85
CA PHE A 3 -5.57 -5.21 23.47
C PHE A 3 -5.61 -6.66 22.99
N THR A 4 -6.61 -7.00 22.18
CA THR A 4 -6.60 -8.27 21.44
C THR A 4 -5.45 -8.18 20.44
N PRO A 5 -4.46 -9.09 20.47
CA PRO A 5 -3.34 -9.04 19.53
C PRO A 5 -3.88 -9.26 18.11
N ARG A 6 -3.54 -8.35 17.19
CA ARG A 6 -3.88 -8.48 15.76
C ARG A 6 -3.32 -9.80 15.24
N ARG A 7 -4.20 -10.66 14.72
CA ARG A 7 -3.79 -11.95 14.12
C ARG A 7 -3.21 -11.70 12.73
N CYS A 8 -1.95 -11.27 12.67
CA CYS A 8 -1.16 -11.38 11.45
C CYS A 8 -0.67 -12.84 11.36
N ARG A 9 -1.43 -13.72 10.69
CA ARG A 9 -0.93 -15.07 10.38
C ARG A 9 0.15 -14.93 9.31
N MET A 10 1.43 -14.91 9.71
CA MET A 10 2.52 -15.16 8.77
C MET A 10 2.38 -16.60 8.26
N PHE A 11 1.86 -16.78 7.06
CA PHE A 11 1.98 -18.05 6.36
C PHE A 11 3.40 -18.14 5.81
N ALA A 12 4.17 -19.13 6.27
CA ALA A 12 5.42 -19.49 5.63
C ALA A 12 5.11 -20.02 4.22
N VAL A 13 5.48 -19.27 3.18
CA VAL A 13 5.30 -19.70 1.80
C VAL A 13 6.31 -20.81 1.51
N VAL A 14 5.82 -22.04 1.35
CA VAL A 14 6.59 -23.14 0.76
C VAL A 14 6.58 -22.89 -0.75
N THR A 15 7.70 -22.49 -1.33
CA THR A 15 7.87 -22.35 -2.78
C THR A 15 7.61 -23.68 -3.48
N VAL A 16 6.46 -23.81 -4.15
CA VAL A 16 6.21 -24.89 -5.12
C VAL A 16 6.92 -24.50 -6.42
N VAL A 17 8.11 -25.03 -6.63
CA VAL A 17 8.81 -24.94 -7.93
C VAL A 17 8.12 -25.93 -8.87
N ALA A 18 7.22 -25.44 -9.72
CA ALA A 18 6.66 -26.23 -10.80
C ALA A 18 7.68 -26.34 -11.95
N PHE A 19 8.35 -27.48 -12.07
CA PHE A 19 9.16 -27.83 -13.23
C PHE A 19 8.23 -28.18 -14.40
N ILE A 20 8.27 -27.39 -15.47
CA ILE A 20 7.63 -27.72 -16.74
C ILE A 20 8.52 -28.74 -17.47
N TYR A 21 8.03 -29.97 -17.62
CA TYR A 21 8.51 -30.89 -18.65
C TYR A 21 7.64 -30.70 -19.90
N GLU A 22 8.24 -30.25 -21.00
CA GLU A 22 7.63 -30.35 -22.32
C GLU A 22 7.54 -31.84 -22.71
N VAL A 23 6.33 -32.34 -22.93
CA VAL A 23 6.12 -33.58 -23.67
C VAL A 23 5.48 -33.20 -24.99
N MET A 24 6.27 -33.33 -26.07
CA MET A 24 5.75 -33.28 -27.42
C MET A 24 4.84 -34.50 -27.65
N ALA A 25 3.58 -34.27 -27.99
CA ALA A 25 2.71 -35.28 -28.57
C ALA A 25 2.51 -34.95 -30.06
N GLN A 26 3.14 -35.78 -30.89
CA GLN A 26 3.05 -35.79 -32.34
C GLN A 26 1.79 -36.54 -32.78
N GLU A 27 1.24 -36.12 -33.92
CA GLU A 27 -0.05 -36.49 -34.51
C GLU A 27 -0.44 -37.98 -34.55
N ALA A 28 -1.75 -38.23 -34.49
CA ALA A 28 -2.37 -39.30 -35.26
C ALA A 28 -3.82 -38.94 -35.67
N ALA A 29 -4.06 -38.94 -36.97
CA ALA A 29 -5.35 -38.73 -37.63
C ALA A 29 -6.39 -39.80 -37.30
N GLY A 30 -7.69 -39.45 -37.35
CA GLY A 30 -8.77 -40.44 -37.23
C GLY A 30 -10.19 -39.87 -37.26
N SER A 31 -10.71 -39.66 -38.47
CA SER A 31 -12.10 -39.84 -38.95
C SER A 31 -13.33 -39.44 -38.10
N SER A 32 -14.20 -38.71 -38.79
CA SER A 32 -15.61 -38.38 -38.52
C SER A 32 -16.52 -39.55 -38.11
N SER A 33 -17.44 -39.30 -37.16
CA SER A 33 -18.82 -39.82 -37.23
C SER A 33 -19.80 -38.89 -36.52
N SER A 34 -20.92 -38.66 -37.20
CA SER A 34 -22.09 -37.89 -36.79
C SER A 34 -22.91 -38.61 -35.72
N GLY A 35 -23.23 -37.93 -34.62
CA GLY A 35 -24.21 -38.37 -33.63
C GLY A 35 -25.08 -37.19 -33.20
N SER A 36 -26.31 -37.16 -33.71
CA SER A 36 -27.35 -36.19 -33.36
C SER A 36 -28.12 -36.71 -32.15
N PHE A 37 -28.14 -35.99 -31.03
CA PHE A 37 -29.08 -36.22 -29.92
C PHE A 37 -29.57 -34.89 -29.36
N THR A 38 -30.88 -34.69 -29.42
CA THR A 38 -31.61 -33.53 -28.90
C THR A 38 -32.04 -33.72 -27.44
N SER A 39 -32.03 -32.58 -26.73
CA SER A 39 -32.83 -32.16 -25.57
C SER A 39 -32.76 -32.92 -24.24
N SER A 40 -32.26 -32.19 -23.22
CA SER A 40 -32.82 -32.18 -21.87
C SER A 40 -32.44 -30.87 -21.20
N SER A 41 -33.41 -29.97 -20.97
CA SER A 41 -33.24 -28.79 -20.12
C SER A 41 -33.12 -29.24 -18.67
N GLY A 42 -31.93 -29.13 -18.10
CA GLY A 42 -31.67 -29.39 -16.69
C GLY A 42 -30.83 -28.25 -16.14
N SER A 43 -31.38 -27.58 -15.13
CA SER A 43 -30.82 -26.53 -14.28
C SER A 43 -29.33 -26.25 -14.45
N GLU A 44 -29.01 -25.02 -14.89
CA GLU A 44 -27.69 -24.42 -14.71
C GLU A 44 -27.40 -24.39 -13.20
N VAL A 45 -26.72 -25.41 -12.72
CA VAL A 45 -25.83 -25.27 -11.57
C VAL A 45 -24.77 -24.29 -12.05
N GLY A 46 -24.88 -23.03 -11.63
CA GLY A 46 -23.92 -21.98 -12.00
C GLY A 46 -22.52 -22.53 -11.80
N ILE A 47 -21.80 -22.72 -12.90
CA ILE A 47 -20.41 -23.14 -12.88
C ILE A 47 -19.69 -21.99 -12.18
N VAL A 48 -19.31 -22.20 -10.91
CA VAL A 48 -18.36 -21.33 -10.24
C VAL A 48 -17.11 -21.38 -11.11
N PRO A 49 -16.69 -20.26 -11.73
CA PRO A 49 -15.50 -20.27 -12.56
C PRO A 49 -14.34 -20.81 -11.72
N ALA A 50 -13.59 -21.77 -12.26
CA ALA A 50 -12.41 -22.26 -11.57
C ALA A 50 -11.47 -21.08 -11.30
N THR A 51 -11.10 -20.86 -10.04
CA THR A 51 -10.13 -19.83 -9.67
C THR A 51 -8.84 -20.09 -10.42
N THR A 52 -8.37 -19.09 -11.16
CA THR A 52 -7.09 -19.18 -11.86
C THR A 52 -5.94 -19.17 -10.85
N ILE A 53 -4.77 -19.71 -11.23
CA ILE A 53 -3.55 -19.64 -10.41
C ILE A 53 -3.22 -18.19 -10.03
N ALA A 54 -3.47 -17.23 -10.93
CA ALA A 54 -3.25 -15.82 -10.66
C ALA A 54 -4.17 -15.28 -9.54
N GLN A 55 -5.44 -15.71 -9.53
CA GLN A 55 -6.40 -15.34 -8.49
C GLN A 55 -6.04 -15.96 -7.13
N GLU A 56 -5.58 -17.22 -7.11
CA GLU A 56 -5.13 -17.87 -5.88
C GLU A 56 -3.91 -17.14 -5.28
N LEU A 57 -2.90 -16.84 -6.10
CA LEU A 57 -1.72 -16.07 -5.67
C LEU A 57 -2.08 -14.65 -5.18
N ALA A 58 -3.04 -14.00 -5.83
CA ALA A 58 -3.54 -12.69 -5.40
C ALA A 58 -4.22 -12.77 -4.02
N GLN A 59 -5.03 -13.79 -3.80
CA GLN A 59 -5.69 -14.04 -2.51
C GLN A 59 -4.69 -14.35 -1.40
N GLU A 60 -3.68 -15.17 -1.68
CA GLU A 60 -2.60 -15.46 -0.72
C GLU A 60 -1.79 -14.21 -0.38
N TRP A 61 -1.42 -13.43 -1.40
CA TRP A 61 -0.74 -12.15 -1.22
C TRP A 61 -1.57 -11.21 -0.35
N PHE A 62 -2.86 -11.05 -0.65
CA PHE A 62 -3.75 -10.18 0.12
C PHE A 62 -3.88 -10.65 1.56
N THR A 63 -4.01 -11.97 1.75
CA THR A 63 -4.18 -12.55 3.08
C THR A 63 -2.95 -12.35 3.97
N ALA A 64 -1.76 -12.37 3.38
CA ALA A 64 -0.51 -12.15 4.10
C ALA A 64 -0.23 -10.67 4.40
N ASN A 65 -0.76 -9.75 3.59
CA ASN A 65 -0.49 -8.31 3.70
C ASN A 65 -1.51 -7.53 4.51
N PHE A 66 -2.73 -8.05 4.63
CA PHE A 66 -3.79 -7.46 5.43
C PHE A 66 -4.00 -8.27 6.71
N CYS A 67 -3.62 -7.69 7.85
CA CYS A 67 -3.95 -8.31 9.12
C CYS A 67 -5.46 -8.19 9.38
N ASP A 68 -5.97 -9.13 10.16
CA ASP A 68 -7.38 -9.15 10.49
C ASP A 68 -7.81 -7.85 11.21
N ASN A 69 -8.93 -7.29 10.75
CA ASN A 69 -9.50 -6.03 11.18
C ASN A 69 -8.49 -4.87 11.16
N GLU A 70 -7.66 -4.80 10.13
CA GLU A 70 -6.77 -3.68 9.84
C GLU A 70 -7.28 -2.90 8.63
N THR A 71 -7.59 -1.61 8.79
CA THR A 71 -7.90 -0.73 7.66
C THR A 71 -6.63 -0.05 7.17
N GLN A 72 -6.27 -0.28 5.91
CA GLN A 72 -5.10 0.33 5.29
C GLN A 72 -5.51 1.35 4.22
N LEU A 73 -4.79 2.48 4.17
CA LEU A 73 -4.72 3.29 2.97
C LEU A 73 -3.72 2.64 2.01
N ALA A 74 -4.17 2.29 0.81
CA ALA A 74 -3.37 1.60 -0.19
C ALA A 74 -3.62 2.17 -1.59
N VAL A 75 -2.58 2.10 -2.44
CA VAL A 75 -2.64 2.63 -3.81
C VAL A 75 -1.94 1.72 -4.80
N GLY A 76 -2.49 1.63 -6.01
CA GLY A 76 -1.89 1.09 -7.21
C GLY A 76 -1.98 -0.42 -7.40
N VAL A 77 -1.51 -0.83 -8.58
CA VAL A 77 -1.53 -2.21 -9.06
C VAL A 77 -0.27 -2.89 -8.55
N ASP A 78 -0.42 -3.71 -7.52
CA ASP A 78 0.70 -4.41 -6.88
C ASP A 78 1.52 -5.20 -7.91
N SER A 79 2.84 -5.23 -7.71
CA SER A 79 3.76 -5.87 -8.64
C SER A 79 3.50 -7.37 -8.82
N TYR A 80 2.89 -8.04 -7.82
CA TYR A 80 2.43 -9.43 -7.87
C TYR A 80 1.04 -9.60 -8.48
N LEU A 81 0.26 -8.50 -8.61
CA LEU A 81 -1.07 -8.50 -9.23
C LEU A 81 -1.02 -8.18 -10.74
N LYS A 82 0.18 -8.06 -11.35
CA LYS A 82 0.35 -7.79 -12.79
C LYS A 82 -0.30 -8.83 -13.72
N ASN A 83 -0.52 -10.05 -13.24
CA ASN A 83 -1.13 -11.13 -14.00
C ASN A 83 -2.65 -11.22 -13.81
N LEU A 84 -3.24 -10.34 -12.99
CA LEU A 84 -4.68 -10.26 -12.86
C LEU A 84 -5.31 -9.57 -14.07
N SER A 85 -6.57 -9.93 -14.35
CA SER A 85 -7.38 -9.18 -15.31
C SER A 85 -7.59 -7.75 -14.82
N SER A 86 -7.85 -6.79 -15.72
CA SER A 86 -8.09 -5.39 -15.32
C SER A 86 -9.28 -5.25 -14.36
N SER A 87 -10.29 -6.11 -14.47
CA SER A 87 -11.43 -6.16 -13.55
C SER A 87 -11.08 -6.66 -12.14
N ASP A 88 -9.97 -7.39 -11.99
CA ASP A 88 -9.51 -7.90 -10.71
C ASP A 88 -8.55 -6.92 -10.00
N ILE A 89 -8.28 -5.75 -10.57
CA ILE A 89 -7.46 -4.72 -9.93
C ILE A 89 -8.32 -3.93 -8.94
N ILE A 90 -7.92 -3.90 -7.66
CA ILE A 90 -8.61 -3.08 -6.65
C ILE A 90 -8.61 -1.61 -7.09
N CYS A 91 -9.81 -1.05 -7.22
CA CYS A 91 -10.04 0.35 -7.57
C CYS A 91 -9.29 0.80 -8.83
N ASN A 92 -9.07 -0.09 -9.81
CA ASN A 92 -8.30 0.23 -11.02
C ASN A 92 -6.92 0.86 -10.74
N GLY A 93 -6.34 0.64 -9.56
CA GLY A 93 -5.07 1.21 -9.13
C GLY A 93 -5.13 2.62 -8.53
N VAL A 94 -6.30 3.26 -8.41
CA VAL A 94 -6.41 4.53 -7.68
C VAL A 94 -6.31 4.32 -6.16
N PRO A 95 -6.10 5.38 -5.36
CA PRO A 95 -6.12 5.25 -3.91
C PRO A 95 -7.43 4.66 -3.38
N SER A 96 -7.33 3.87 -2.32
CA SER A 96 -8.48 3.24 -1.69
C SER A 96 -8.23 2.95 -0.22
N LEU A 97 -9.32 2.91 0.54
CA LEU A 97 -9.32 2.19 1.81
C LEU A 97 -9.57 0.73 1.55
N GLN A 98 -8.81 -0.12 2.23
CA GLN A 98 -8.88 -1.57 2.11
C GLN A 98 -8.86 -2.17 3.52
N ARG A 99 -9.79 -3.07 3.82
CA ARG A 99 -9.84 -3.80 5.10
C ARG A 99 -10.18 -5.26 4.85
N ARG A 100 -9.58 -6.15 5.63
CA ARG A 100 -10.02 -7.54 5.75
C ARG A 100 -10.56 -7.79 7.15
N THR A 101 -11.73 -8.41 7.27
CA THR A 101 -12.26 -8.84 8.58
C THR A 101 -13.29 -9.95 8.43
N ASP A 102 -13.22 -10.98 9.28
CA ASP A 102 -14.23 -12.04 9.36
C ASP A 102 -15.41 -11.69 10.31
N ASP A 103 -15.30 -10.59 11.05
CA ASP A 103 -16.34 -10.12 11.99
C ASP A 103 -17.53 -9.43 11.30
N GLN A 104 -17.35 -8.93 10.07
CA GLN A 104 -18.34 -8.16 9.33
C GLN A 104 -18.38 -8.61 7.87
N LEU A 105 -19.58 -8.61 7.28
CA LEU A 105 -19.72 -8.88 5.86
C LEU A 105 -18.99 -7.81 5.02
N PRO A 106 -18.32 -8.19 3.93
CA PRO A 106 -17.73 -7.26 2.98
C PRO A 106 -18.71 -6.22 2.46
N ASN A 107 -18.21 -5.02 2.14
CA ASN A 107 -19.00 -4.00 1.45
C ASN A 107 -19.19 -4.28 -0.06
N PHE A 108 -18.63 -5.38 -0.58
CA PHE A 108 -18.62 -5.74 -2.00
C PHE A 108 -17.98 -4.69 -2.94
N GLY A 109 -17.16 -3.79 -2.41
CA GLY A 109 -16.46 -2.77 -3.20
C GLY A 109 -15.11 -3.24 -3.75
N CYS A 110 -14.58 -4.37 -3.26
CA CYS A 110 -13.41 -5.01 -3.87
C CYS A 110 -13.84 -5.91 -5.04
N PRO A 111 -12.94 -6.21 -6.00
CA PRO A 111 -13.12 -7.31 -6.94
C PRO A 111 -13.44 -8.63 -6.23
N ASP A 112 -14.22 -9.51 -6.88
CA ASP A 112 -14.69 -10.78 -6.32
C ASP A 112 -13.57 -11.66 -5.77
N VAL A 113 -12.40 -11.63 -6.42
CA VAL A 113 -11.21 -12.36 -5.97
C VAL A 113 -10.80 -11.99 -4.54
N PHE A 114 -10.92 -10.73 -4.13
CA PHE A 114 -10.59 -10.28 -2.77
C PHE A 114 -11.80 -10.31 -1.84
N THR A 115 -13.00 -10.03 -2.35
CA THR A 115 -14.25 -10.15 -1.57
C THR A 115 -14.44 -11.58 -1.05
N ALA A 116 -14.00 -12.60 -1.80
CA ALA A 116 -13.96 -14.00 -1.37
C ALA A 116 -12.99 -14.28 -0.19
N LYS A 117 -12.17 -13.29 0.19
CA LYS A 117 -11.28 -13.31 1.36
C LYS A 117 -11.65 -12.21 2.36
N ASP A 118 -12.93 -11.90 2.45
CA ASP A 118 -13.52 -10.95 3.40
C ASP A 118 -12.98 -9.52 3.27
N ALA A 119 -12.57 -9.14 2.06
CA ALA A 119 -12.06 -7.81 1.78
C ALA A 119 -13.21 -6.81 1.54
N SER A 120 -13.12 -5.64 2.16
CA SER A 120 -13.90 -4.45 1.82
C SER A 120 -12.97 -3.39 1.22
N CYS A 121 -13.40 -2.73 0.15
CA CYS A 121 -12.63 -1.70 -0.55
C CYS A 121 -13.53 -0.50 -0.83
N THR A 122 -12.96 0.69 -0.70
CA THR A 122 -13.67 1.93 -1.04
C THR A 122 -12.71 2.84 -1.79
N CYS A 123 -13.02 3.04 -3.07
CA CYS A 123 -12.15 3.73 -4.03
C CYS A 123 -12.26 5.24 -3.89
N MET A 124 -11.16 5.94 -4.14
CA MET A 124 -11.06 7.39 -4.12
C MET A 124 -10.68 7.88 -5.53
N ASP A 125 -11.64 7.82 -6.45
CA ASP A 125 -11.40 8.18 -7.85
C ASP A 125 -11.28 9.70 -8.04
N ALA A 126 -12.14 10.45 -7.34
CA ALA A 126 -12.24 11.90 -7.49
C ALA A 126 -11.06 12.62 -6.83
N GLY A 127 -10.28 13.36 -7.64
CA GLY A 127 -9.18 14.21 -7.17
C GLY A 127 -7.80 13.56 -7.16
N TYR A 128 -7.68 12.26 -7.48
CA TYR A 128 -6.39 11.56 -7.50
C TYR A 128 -5.98 11.10 -8.89
N ASN A 129 -6.94 10.77 -9.76
CA ASN A 129 -6.62 10.42 -11.15
C ASN A 129 -6.08 11.65 -11.89
N ASP A 130 -4.98 11.46 -12.64
CA ASP A 130 -4.28 12.52 -13.40
C ASP A 130 -3.81 13.73 -12.58
N SER A 131 -3.75 13.62 -11.26
CA SER A 131 -3.26 14.69 -10.38
C SER A 131 -1.75 14.56 -10.13
N GLU A 132 -1.04 15.69 -10.17
CA GLU A 132 0.35 15.79 -9.72
C GLU A 132 0.47 15.94 -8.20
N THR A 133 -0.64 16.12 -7.49
CA THR A 133 -0.70 16.27 -6.03
C THR A 133 -1.71 15.33 -5.41
N TRP A 134 -1.25 14.49 -4.49
CA TRP A 134 -2.10 13.66 -3.66
C TRP A 134 -2.04 14.13 -2.22
N GLU A 135 -3.21 14.40 -1.66
CA GLU A 135 -3.37 14.80 -0.27
C GLU A 135 -4.35 13.85 0.41
N PHE A 136 -3.97 13.34 1.57
CA PHE A 136 -4.80 12.46 2.38
C PHE A 136 -4.96 13.04 3.78
N HIS A 137 -6.20 13.26 4.18
CA HIS A 137 -6.54 13.57 5.57
C HIS A 137 -6.84 12.27 6.28
N VAL A 138 -6.16 11.98 7.39
CA VAL A 138 -6.23 10.67 8.05
C VAL A 138 -6.43 10.83 9.55
N VAL A 139 -7.12 9.86 10.16
CA VAL A 139 -7.26 9.74 11.61
C VAL A 139 -7.04 8.29 12.00
N LYS A 140 -6.45 8.05 13.17
CA LYS A 140 -6.34 6.70 13.70
C LYS A 140 -7.76 6.13 13.89
N ARG A 141 -8.04 5.02 13.20
CA ARG A 141 -9.33 4.33 13.30
C ARG A 141 -9.65 3.96 14.74
N SER A 142 -10.88 4.21 15.17
CA SER A 142 -11.44 3.71 16.42
C SER A 142 -12.19 2.40 16.21
N ASN A 143 -12.29 1.57 17.24
CA ASN A 143 -12.88 0.23 17.13
C ASN A 143 -14.34 0.22 16.67
N ASP A 144 -15.06 1.33 16.81
CA ASP A 144 -16.51 1.44 16.53
C ASP A 144 -16.83 2.07 15.16
N SER A 145 -15.82 2.30 14.31
CA SER A 145 -16.02 2.94 13.01
C SER A 145 -16.61 1.95 12.00
N GLU A 146 -17.80 2.23 11.49
CA GLU A 146 -18.37 1.53 10.33
C GLU A 146 -17.45 1.72 9.12
N TYR A 147 -17.39 0.72 8.25
CA TYR A 147 -16.57 0.79 7.04
C TYR A 147 -17.23 1.70 6.01
N PRO A 148 -16.52 2.71 5.47
CA PRO A 148 -17.12 3.66 4.55
C PRO A 148 -17.47 2.95 3.23
N THR A 149 -18.62 3.26 2.65
CA THR A 149 -19.04 2.74 1.32
C THR A 149 -18.77 3.72 0.18
N ALA A 150 -18.52 4.99 0.50
CA ALA A 150 -18.12 6.02 -0.44
C ALA A 150 -17.11 6.96 0.22
N LEU A 151 -16.18 7.49 -0.58
CA LEU A 151 -15.15 8.43 -0.14
C LEU A 151 -14.90 9.49 -1.23
N SER A 152 -14.42 10.63 -0.78
CA SER A 152 -13.95 11.77 -1.57
C SER A 152 -12.60 12.25 -1.04
N SER A 153 -11.89 13.06 -1.82
CA SER A 153 -10.61 13.65 -1.42
C SER A 153 -10.69 14.59 -0.20
N ALA A 154 -11.88 15.05 0.16
CA ALA A 154 -12.11 15.91 1.32
C ALA A 154 -12.35 15.14 2.63
N ASP A 155 -12.57 13.82 2.54
CA ASP A 155 -12.90 13.01 3.71
C ASP A 155 -11.68 12.73 4.59
N ILE A 156 -11.90 12.70 5.89
CA ILE A 156 -10.89 12.28 6.87
C ILE A 156 -10.97 10.76 6.99
N LEU A 157 -9.92 10.08 6.54
CA LEU A 157 -9.88 8.62 6.41
C LEU A 157 -9.56 7.95 7.75
N PRO A 158 -10.45 7.11 8.31
CA PRO A 158 -10.18 6.35 9.53
C PRO A 158 -9.33 5.12 9.20
N ILE A 159 -8.03 5.19 9.47
CA ILE A 159 -7.07 4.13 9.08
C ILE A 159 -6.22 3.65 10.25
N ASP A 160 -5.70 2.44 10.10
CA ASP A 160 -4.71 1.87 10.99
C ASP A 160 -3.29 2.05 10.48
N THR A 161 -3.14 1.94 9.16
CA THR A 161 -1.84 1.78 8.51
C THR A 161 -1.87 2.43 7.12
N ILE A 162 -0.73 2.95 6.69
CA ILE A 162 -0.46 3.40 5.33
C ILE A 162 0.50 2.39 4.71
N ARG A 163 0.08 1.73 3.63
CA ARG A 163 0.98 0.87 2.85
C ARG A 163 1.83 1.73 1.93
N THR A 164 3.06 1.28 1.63
CA THR A 164 3.86 1.85 0.53
C THR A 164 2.97 2.09 -0.69
N MET A 165 2.89 3.35 -1.12
CA MET A 165 2.00 3.74 -2.20
C MET A 165 2.63 3.47 -3.56
N LEU A 166 1.91 2.79 -4.44
CA LEU A 166 2.33 2.60 -5.83
C LEU A 166 1.77 3.74 -6.66
N VAL A 167 2.61 4.74 -6.93
CA VAL A 167 2.21 6.03 -7.49
C VAL A 167 2.50 6.13 -9.00
N PRO A 168 1.72 6.92 -9.75
CA PRO A 168 2.06 7.24 -11.13
C PRO A 168 3.32 8.10 -11.19
N SER A 169 4.07 8.00 -12.29
CA SER A 169 5.31 8.76 -12.50
C SER A 169 5.09 10.27 -12.66
N THR A 170 3.84 10.69 -12.83
CA THR A 170 3.43 12.11 -12.88
C THR A 170 3.31 12.75 -11.51
N LEU A 171 3.14 11.97 -10.43
CA LEU A 171 2.96 12.50 -9.07
C LEU A 171 4.21 13.27 -8.60
N LYS A 172 4.02 14.53 -8.20
CA LYS A 172 5.07 15.43 -7.71
C LYS A 172 5.00 15.68 -6.22
N THR A 173 3.79 15.75 -5.68
CA THR A 173 3.54 16.14 -4.29
C THR A 173 2.70 15.08 -3.58
N LEU A 174 3.20 14.58 -2.46
CA LEU A 174 2.48 13.66 -1.58
C LEU A 174 2.33 14.29 -0.19
N ARG A 175 1.09 14.44 0.27
CA ARG A 175 0.74 15.04 1.56
C ARG A 175 -0.10 14.08 2.39
N ILE A 176 0.29 13.87 3.64
CA ILE A 176 -0.43 13.04 4.61
C ILE A 176 -0.64 13.88 5.87
N ILE A 177 -1.88 14.19 6.17
CA ILE A 177 -2.26 15.13 7.21
C ILE A 177 -3.11 14.40 8.25
N GLY A 178 -2.57 14.23 9.45
CA GLY A 178 -3.28 13.67 10.59
C GLY A 178 -4.30 14.67 11.16
N GLY A 179 -5.51 14.20 11.46
CA GLY A 179 -6.53 14.99 12.16
C GLY A 179 -6.28 15.14 13.66
N GLY A 180 -7.02 16.04 14.30
CA GLY A 180 -6.95 16.26 15.75
C GLY A 180 -5.76 17.09 16.21
N ASN A 181 -5.59 17.20 17.55
CA ASN A 181 -4.59 18.08 18.17
C ASN A 181 -3.29 17.36 18.57
N VAL A 182 -3.25 16.04 18.43
CA VAL A 182 -2.10 15.20 18.77
C VAL A 182 -1.71 14.32 17.58
N PRO A 183 -0.41 13.99 17.43
CA PRO A 183 0.06 13.15 16.33
C PRO A 183 -0.68 11.81 16.30
N GLN A 184 -1.14 11.41 15.11
CA GLN A 184 -1.89 10.17 14.92
C GLN A 184 -0.96 8.96 14.92
N ASP A 185 -1.29 7.94 15.73
CA ASP A 185 -0.56 6.67 15.80
C ASP A 185 -0.95 5.72 14.65
N ILE A 186 -0.68 6.18 13.42
CA ILE A 186 -0.87 5.42 12.18
C ILE A 186 0.44 4.72 11.83
N GLN A 187 0.36 3.44 11.48
CA GLN A 187 1.53 2.64 11.13
C GLN A 187 1.90 2.82 9.66
N PHE A 188 3.15 2.49 9.31
CA PHE A 188 3.58 2.34 7.92
C PHE A 188 3.98 0.89 7.68
N SER A 189 3.61 0.34 6.52
CA SER A 189 3.99 -1.03 6.15
C SER A 189 4.48 -1.12 4.71
N PRO A 190 5.41 -2.06 4.42
CA PRO A 190 5.92 -2.24 3.07
C PRO A 190 4.82 -2.72 2.12
N GLU A 191 5.08 -2.66 0.81
CA GLU A 191 4.18 -3.21 -0.22
C GLU A 191 3.87 -4.69 0.05
N ASP A 192 4.91 -5.48 0.37
CA ASP A 192 4.80 -6.91 0.72
C ASP A 192 5.49 -7.23 2.05
N ARG A 193 4.69 -7.56 3.07
CA ARG A 193 5.09 -7.95 4.43
C ARG A 193 5.65 -9.37 4.50
N ARG A 194 5.46 -10.19 3.46
CA ARG A 194 5.94 -11.59 3.44
C ARG A 194 7.46 -11.69 3.33
N ILE A 195 8.10 -10.67 2.78
CA ILE A 195 9.53 -10.66 2.51
C ILE A 195 10.23 -9.98 3.71
N PRO A 196 10.99 -10.72 4.52
CA PRO A 196 11.72 -10.13 5.63
C PRO A 196 12.80 -9.17 5.11
N GLY A 197 12.95 -8.01 5.76
CA GLY A 197 13.96 -7.02 5.38
C GLY A 197 13.62 -6.18 4.15
N THR A 198 12.38 -6.25 3.65
CA THR A 198 11.89 -5.34 2.61
C THR A 198 12.04 -3.89 3.06
N THR A 199 12.50 -3.04 2.15
CA THR A 199 12.56 -1.59 2.39
C THR A 199 11.15 -1.05 2.63
N LEU A 200 11.07 0.06 3.37
CA LEU A 200 9.80 0.71 3.70
C LEU A 200 9.75 2.11 3.08
N PRO A 201 9.74 2.25 1.74
CA PRO A 201 9.50 3.56 1.15
C PRO A 201 8.05 3.97 1.36
N ILE A 202 7.80 5.27 1.54
CA ILE A 202 6.43 5.82 1.59
C ILE A 202 5.71 5.63 0.24
N ALA A 203 6.46 5.73 -0.86
CA ALA A 203 5.95 5.59 -2.21
C ALA A 203 7.02 5.04 -3.16
N THR A 204 6.57 4.31 -4.17
CA THR A 204 7.39 3.84 -5.29
C THR A 204 6.57 3.90 -6.58
N SER A 205 7.25 3.95 -7.74
CA SER A 205 6.58 3.90 -9.04
C SER A 205 6.96 2.59 -9.73
N PRO A 206 6.14 1.53 -9.62
CA PRO A 206 6.46 0.26 -10.25
C PRO A 206 6.49 0.45 -11.77
N ASN A 207 7.60 0.07 -12.39
CA ASN A 207 7.85 0.17 -13.84
C ASN A 207 8.15 1.58 -14.39
N SER A 208 8.41 2.58 -13.52
CA SER A 208 8.82 3.91 -13.97
C SER A 208 9.73 4.61 -12.96
N THR A 209 10.16 5.82 -13.30
CA THR A 209 10.91 6.66 -12.40
C THR A 209 9.93 7.40 -11.49
N ILE A 210 10.15 7.33 -10.17
CA ILE A 210 9.41 8.14 -9.20
C ILE A 210 9.77 9.62 -9.39
N SER A 211 8.76 10.51 -9.36
CA SER A 211 8.94 11.95 -9.58
C SER A 211 8.58 12.81 -8.37
N ILE A 212 8.27 12.21 -7.22
CA ILE A 212 7.85 12.95 -6.03
C ILE A 212 9.01 13.83 -5.56
N SER A 213 8.84 15.15 -5.66
CA SER A 213 9.81 16.14 -5.18
C SER A 213 9.42 16.71 -3.83
N THR A 214 8.13 16.68 -3.49
CA THR A 214 7.59 17.23 -2.24
C THR A 214 6.89 16.16 -1.43
N VAL A 215 7.35 15.93 -0.21
CA VAL A 215 6.72 15.05 0.78
C VAL A 215 6.36 15.88 2.00
N GLU A 216 5.08 15.87 2.37
CA GLU A 216 4.60 16.50 3.60
C GLU A 216 3.89 15.46 4.47
N ILE A 217 4.37 15.29 5.69
CA ILE A 217 3.72 14.49 6.71
C ILE A 217 3.49 15.40 7.90
N ILE A 218 2.23 15.57 8.26
CA ILE A 218 1.81 16.52 9.29
C ILE A 218 0.97 15.77 10.31
N ASN A 219 1.28 15.95 11.60
CA ASN A 219 0.46 15.40 12.69
C ASN A 219 0.32 13.86 12.66
N ILE A 220 1.36 13.15 12.23
CA ILE A 220 1.47 11.69 12.28
C ILE A 220 2.64 11.32 13.18
N ASN A 221 2.47 10.36 14.09
CA ASN A 221 3.58 9.89 14.91
C ASN A 221 4.62 9.15 14.06
N MET A 222 5.74 9.81 13.79
CA MET A 222 6.83 9.31 12.94
C MET A 222 8.04 8.85 13.76
N PHE A 223 7.92 8.80 15.10
CA PHE A 223 9.04 8.49 15.99
C PHE A 223 9.75 7.18 15.63
N SER A 224 9.01 6.07 15.48
CA SER A 224 9.62 4.78 15.16
C SER A 224 10.21 4.77 13.75
N ILE A 225 9.49 5.32 12.77
CA ILE A 225 9.89 5.31 11.36
C ILE A 225 11.18 6.10 11.15
N THR A 226 11.28 7.30 11.75
CA THR A 226 12.47 8.14 11.62
C THR A 226 13.72 7.54 12.24
N LEU A 227 13.58 6.61 13.19
CA LEU A 227 14.72 5.93 13.83
C LEU A 227 15.12 4.63 13.14
N SER A 228 14.17 3.87 12.56
CA SER A 228 14.43 2.51 12.09
C SER A 228 14.34 2.32 10.58
N ALA A 229 13.59 3.15 9.85
CA ALA A 229 13.40 2.95 8.42
C ALA A 229 14.64 3.44 7.65
N SER A 230 15.02 2.68 6.63
CA SER A 230 15.98 3.08 5.61
C SER A 230 15.26 3.37 4.30
N SER A 231 15.73 4.37 3.55
CA SER A 231 15.17 4.76 2.25
C SER A 231 13.64 5.00 2.28
N PHE A 232 13.15 5.60 3.37
CA PHE A 232 11.72 5.87 3.54
C PHE A 232 11.22 6.91 2.52
N LEU A 233 12.07 7.88 2.20
CA LEU A 233 11.74 8.98 1.29
C LEU A 233 12.11 8.63 -0.17
N PRO A 234 11.32 9.09 -1.16
CA PRO A 234 11.71 9.00 -2.56
C PRO A 234 13.06 9.70 -2.80
N PRO A 235 13.99 9.12 -3.59
CA PRO A 235 15.29 9.74 -3.89
C PRO A 235 15.19 11.12 -4.57
N THR A 236 14.05 11.41 -5.21
CA THR A 236 13.74 12.67 -5.88
C THR A 236 13.29 13.78 -4.94
N THR A 237 13.15 13.51 -3.63
CA THR A 237 12.66 14.49 -2.65
C THR A 237 13.61 15.69 -2.54
N THR A 238 13.10 16.88 -2.82
CA THR A 238 13.77 18.17 -2.63
C THR A 238 13.15 18.98 -1.50
N ASN A 239 11.86 18.78 -1.22
CA ASN A 239 11.12 19.45 -0.16
C ASN A 239 10.53 18.40 0.79
N LEU A 240 10.93 18.46 2.07
CA LEU A 240 10.40 17.60 3.10
C LEU A 240 9.84 18.44 4.25
N ALA A 241 8.57 18.23 4.58
CA ALA A 241 7.96 18.72 5.80
C ALA A 241 7.54 17.55 6.68
N LEU A 242 8.03 17.50 7.91
CA LEU A 242 7.62 16.57 8.95
C LEU A 242 7.16 17.38 10.17
N ARG A 243 5.95 17.94 10.12
CA ARG A 243 5.46 18.91 11.13
C ARG A 243 4.61 18.25 12.19
N ASN A 244 4.86 18.54 13.47
CA ASN A 244 4.12 17.93 14.58
C ASN A 244 4.08 16.40 14.49
N CYS A 245 5.22 15.76 14.25
CA CYS A 245 5.32 14.33 13.97
C CYS A 245 5.93 13.52 15.11
N ASN A 246 5.94 14.08 16.33
CA ASN A 246 6.57 13.48 17.51
C ASN A 246 8.05 13.09 17.29
N LEU A 247 8.78 13.92 16.53
CA LEU A 247 10.18 13.63 16.21
C LEU A 247 11.08 13.95 17.40
N PHE A 248 12.01 13.04 17.68
CA PHE A 248 13.06 13.19 18.68
C PHE A 248 14.46 13.30 18.06
N GLY A 249 14.67 12.60 16.94
CA GLY A 249 15.90 12.54 16.16
C GLY A 249 15.70 11.64 14.93
N PHE A 250 16.79 11.34 14.23
CA PHE A 250 16.79 10.47 13.05
C PHE A 250 17.81 9.35 13.20
N GLY A 251 17.46 8.17 12.70
CA GLY A 251 18.41 7.09 12.47
C GLY A 251 19.33 7.42 11.29
N PHE A 252 20.51 6.79 11.26
CA PHE A 252 21.55 7.06 10.26
C PHE A 252 21.09 6.87 8.81
N HIS A 253 20.09 6.01 8.58
CA HIS A 253 19.66 5.58 7.24
C HIS A 253 18.36 6.22 6.76
N PHE A 254 17.74 7.11 7.56
CA PHE A 254 16.43 7.64 7.23
C PHE A 254 16.42 8.45 5.91
N PHE A 255 17.51 9.17 5.64
CA PHE A 255 17.69 9.97 4.42
C PHE A 255 18.49 9.25 3.33
N ASP A 256 18.71 7.94 3.44
CA ASP A 256 19.42 7.19 2.41
C ASP A 256 18.75 7.35 1.03
N GLY A 257 19.57 7.65 0.02
CA GLY A 257 19.11 7.92 -1.34
C GLY A 257 18.63 9.35 -1.60
N VAL A 258 18.35 10.16 -0.58
CA VAL A 258 17.94 11.57 -0.73
C VAL A 258 19.18 12.47 -0.73
N THR A 259 19.68 12.80 -1.92
CA THR A 259 20.92 13.57 -2.09
C THR A 259 20.71 15.03 -2.47
N ASN A 260 19.47 15.43 -2.77
CA ASN A 260 19.13 16.76 -3.31
C ASN A 260 18.09 17.51 -2.45
N LEU A 261 18.03 17.23 -1.14
CA LEU A 261 17.11 17.92 -0.24
C LEU A 261 17.51 19.42 -0.14
N GLN A 262 16.57 20.30 -0.45
CA GLN A 262 16.74 21.76 -0.46
C GLN A 262 16.02 22.41 0.71
N HIS A 263 14.79 21.95 0.98
CA HIS A 263 13.94 22.48 2.04
C HIS A 263 13.59 21.36 3.03
N LEU A 264 13.87 21.61 4.32
CA LEU A 264 13.58 20.70 5.41
C LEU A 264 12.85 21.48 6.52
N ASP A 265 11.60 21.13 6.73
CA ASP A 265 10.77 21.69 7.79
C ASP A 265 10.44 20.63 8.83
N LEU A 266 10.92 20.86 10.05
CA LEU A 266 10.71 19.99 11.22
C LEU A 266 9.96 20.72 12.34
N SER A 267 9.22 21.78 12.01
CA SER A 267 8.51 22.61 12.97
C SER A 267 7.53 21.81 13.82
N SER A 268 7.26 22.33 15.03
CA SER A 268 6.34 21.72 15.99
C SER A 268 6.73 20.30 16.46
N ASN A 269 8.01 19.94 16.41
CA ASN A 269 8.54 18.73 17.02
C ASN A 269 9.34 19.01 18.29
N SER A 270 9.70 17.95 19.01
CA SER A 270 10.53 18.01 20.23
C SER A 270 11.92 17.42 19.97
N LEU A 271 12.61 17.93 18.95
CA LEU A 271 13.96 17.49 18.59
C LEU A 271 14.92 17.84 19.73
N THR A 272 15.58 16.82 20.29
CA THR A 272 16.60 17.01 21.34
C THR A 272 17.97 16.49 20.92
N VAL A 273 18.02 15.73 19.82
CA VAL A 273 19.26 15.20 19.25
C VAL A 273 19.62 15.99 17.99
N PRO A 274 20.86 16.50 17.87
CA PRO A 274 21.30 17.13 16.64
C PRO A 274 21.29 16.12 15.50
N TYR A 275 20.68 16.49 14.38
CA TYR A 275 20.76 15.75 13.14
C TYR A 275 22.12 16.01 12.48
N ALA A 276 22.93 14.97 12.32
CA ALA A 276 24.09 15.00 11.45
C ALA A 276 23.62 14.50 10.07
N GLY A 277 23.66 15.39 9.07
CA GLY A 277 23.27 15.09 7.70
C GLY A 277 24.00 13.90 7.07
N SER A 278 23.51 13.49 5.90
CA SER A 278 24.05 12.39 5.08
C SER A 278 25.58 12.40 4.97
N THR A 279 26.20 11.22 5.11
CA THR A 279 27.65 11.00 5.09
C THR A 279 28.32 11.25 3.73
N THR A 280 27.56 11.61 2.69
CA THR A 280 28.10 11.95 1.37
C THR A 280 28.61 13.39 1.27
N GLN A 281 28.33 14.24 2.26
CA GLN A 281 28.98 15.53 2.42
C GLN A 281 30.10 15.41 3.45
N SER A 282 31.35 15.43 2.99
CA SER A 282 32.56 15.46 3.83
C SER A 282 32.73 16.75 4.66
N SER A 283 31.68 17.55 4.78
CA SER A 283 31.56 18.64 5.74
C SER A 283 30.35 18.38 6.62
N CYS A 284 30.57 18.24 7.93
CA CYS A 284 29.54 18.57 8.90
C CYS A 284 29.17 20.04 8.69
N SER A 285 28.17 20.30 7.85
CA SER A 285 27.59 21.63 7.76
C SER A 285 26.64 21.78 8.92
N ASN A 286 27.04 22.56 9.93
CA ASN A 286 26.14 23.12 10.91
C ASN A 286 25.20 24.18 10.29
N GLN A 287 25.23 24.39 8.96
CA GLN A 287 24.10 25.05 8.29
C GLN A 287 22.97 24.04 8.21
N LEU A 288 22.19 23.98 9.29
CA LEU A 288 20.76 23.76 9.15
C LEU A 288 20.30 24.60 7.94
N CYS A 289 19.59 23.99 6.99
CA CYS A 289 18.74 24.75 6.07
C CYS A 289 18.07 25.84 6.90
N ALA A 290 18.04 27.08 6.40
CA ALA A 290 17.43 28.19 7.13
C ALA A 290 16.09 27.71 7.68
N ILE A 291 16.00 27.63 9.01
CA ILE A 291 14.76 27.27 9.69
C ILE A 291 13.88 28.50 9.44
N GLU A 292 13.00 28.43 8.46
CA GLU A 292 11.93 29.40 8.34
C GLU A 292 10.98 29.15 9.52
N THR A 293 11.10 30.01 10.53
CA THR A 293 10.24 30.08 11.71
C THR A 293 8.96 30.84 11.41
#